data_AF-A0A957TBT3-F1
#
_entry.id   AF-A0A957TBT3-F1
#
_cell.length_a   1.000
_cell.length_b   1.000
_cell.length_c   1.000
_cell.angle_alpha   90.00
_cell.angle_beta   90.00
_cell.angle_gamma   90.00
#
_symmetry.space_group_name_H-M   'P 1'
#
loop_
_entity.id
_entity.type
_entity.pdbx_description
1 polymer ?
#
loop_
_entity_poly.entity_id
_entity_poly.type
_entity_poly.pdbx_seq_one_letter_code
_entity_poly.pdbx_strand_id
1 'polypeptide(L)'
;MTLALTIGIGIPLFILFIMLVFKLYSAQNIGWVSFCLVWGGFGCLASSQLNTYLLGKGAQIDALVIFLAPIIHQTFVSLGVFFVLNREKSDNLIEGAVYGWAAGLGFAAIDTIKYAMAADSMVMEAMTARSFATTLVYATAAAITGLVMTQFYFRHRANRVVILLSGLGAAIGYNALYNWLVNSQTDIVIPVIYGIGGLTLMSLYITGQLRMILVQLGVQKKRADGLLEIVIPIGVDLAAESNFQELLEKMLVEAKNFCNADAGTLYLKKNDSLEFAVVRNDTLKIAMGGTSGNEVTLPPVNLYDNDGGINKNNIAAYAALTGEIINIEDAYENREFDFSGTREFDQRTGYVSSSFLTIPLKDSEDKVQGVLQLLNALDTTKKTIIPFDQNLQQLMTSFSSLASAALEGYIQEQKLRSEIRQLKIEIDHAKRDKQVAEITDSSYFKELQQKAQELRDKGKGTSTLPLE
;
A
#
# COMPACT_ATOMS: atom_id res chain seq x y z
N MET A 1 50.17 -27.38 5.68
CA MET A 1 49.26 -27.62 4.52
C MET A 1 47.86 -28.03 4.95
N THR A 2 47.67 -29.09 5.75
CA THR A 2 46.34 -29.56 6.23
C THR A 2 45.58 -28.51 7.04
N LEU A 3 46.22 -27.83 7.98
CA LEU A 3 45.59 -26.76 8.78
C LEU A 3 45.11 -25.58 7.92
N ALA A 4 45.92 -25.16 6.94
CA ALA A 4 45.57 -24.06 6.05
C ALA A 4 44.45 -24.40 5.06
N LEU A 5 44.37 -25.64 4.56
CA LEU A 5 43.23 -26.11 3.79
C LEU A 5 41.96 -26.14 4.65
N THR A 6 42.08 -26.57 5.91
CA THR A 6 40.97 -26.61 6.87
C THR A 6 40.46 -25.21 7.20
N ILE A 7 41.35 -24.24 7.41
CA ILE A 7 41.00 -22.85 7.72
C ILE A 7 40.49 -22.12 6.46
N GLY A 8 41.21 -22.24 5.34
CA GLY A 8 40.91 -21.54 4.09
C GLY A 8 39.61 -22.00 3.42
N ILE A 9 39.22 -23.26 3.60
CA ILE A 9 37.96 -23.79 3.03
C ILE A 9 36.88 -23.91 4.10
N GLY A 10 37.24 -24.36 5.31
CA GLY A 10 36.28 -24.62 6.38
C GLY A 10 35.61 -23.37 6.92
N ILE A 11 36.32 -22.26 7.10
CA ILE A 11 35.72 -21.01 7.60
C ILE A 11 34.71 -20.43 6.60
N PRO A 12 35.05 -20.24 5.31
CA PRO A 12 34.08 -19.83 4.29
C PRO A 12 32.83 -20.70 4.20
N LEU A 13 32.98 -22.03 4.20
CA LEU A 13 31.84 -22.95 4.14
C LEU A 13 30.98 -22.90 5.40
N PHE A 14 31.61 -22.76 6.58
CA PHE A 14 30.89 -22.60 7.83
C PHE A 14 30.10 -21.30 7.89
N ILE A 15 30.67 -20.20 7.39
CA ILE A 15 29.97 -18.91 7.29
C ILE A 15 28.77 -19.03 6.33
N LEU A 16 28.94 -19.65 5.16
CA LEU A 16 27.82 -19.89 4.25
C LEU A 16 26.74 -20.79 4.86
N PHE A 17 27.13 -21.82 5.61
CA PHE A 17 26.19 -22.66 6.33
C PHE A 17 25.38 -21.86 7.37
N ILE A 18 26.03 -21.01 8.16
CA ILE A 18 25.34 -20.09 9.08
C ILE A 18 24.36 -19.21 8.30
N MET A 19 24.76 -18.64 7.17
CA MET A 19 23.89 -17.78 6.38
C MET A 19 22.64 -18.50 5.87
N LEU A 20 22.77 -19.78 5.52
CA LEU A 20 21.66 -20.64 5.12
C LEU A 20 20.73 -20.98 6.30
N VAL A 21 21.30 -21.29 7.48
CA VAL A 21 20.52 -21.57 8.71
C VAL A 21 19.70 -20.35 9.14
N PHE A 22 20.28 -19.15 9.06
CA PHE A 22 19.59 -17.89 9.37
C PHE A 22 18.69 -17.38 8.22
N LYS A 23 18.55 -18.14 7.12
CA LYS A 23 17.73 -17.79 5.95
C LYS A 23 18.03 -16.39 5.41
N LEU A 24 19.31 -15.99 5.39
CA LEU A 24 19.74 -14.70 4.83
C LEU A 24 19.56 -14.63 3.30
N TYR A 25 19.35 -15.78 2.65
CA TYR A 25 18.97 -15.89 1.25
C TYR A 25 18.05 -17.12 1.06
N SER A 26 17.25 -17.11 -0.01
CA SER A 26 16.31 -18.20 -0.29
C SER A 26 17.02 -19.48 -0.73
N ALA A 27 16.43 -20.65 -0.48
CA ALA A 27 16.97 -21.92 -0.98
C ALA A 27 17.06 -21.98 -2.51
N GLN A 28 16.24 -21.19 -3.22
CA GLN A 28 16.27 -21.08 -4.68
C GLN A 28 17.54 -20.34 -5.17
N ASN A 29 18.15 -19.52 -4.31
CA ASN A 29 19.30 -18.67 -4.65
C ASN A 29 20.65 -19.30 -4.31
N ILE A 30 20.68 -20.53 -3.78
CA ILE A 30 21.93 -21.28 -3.47
C ILE A 30 22.85 -21.38 -4.70
N GLY A 31 22.29 -21.55 -5.89
CA GLY A 31 23.07 -21.63 -7.14
C GLY A 31 23.86 -20.34 -7.41
N TRP A 32 23.24 -19.18 -7.21
CA TRP A 32 23.88 -17.88 -7.42
C TRP A 32 24.92 -17.55 -6.35
N VAL A 33 24.64 -17.90 -5.08
CA VAL A 33 25.63 -17.78 -4.00
C VAL A 33 26.88 -18.63 -4.29
N SER A 34 26.67 -19.87 -4.75
CA SER A 34 27.76 -20.78 -5.12
C SER A 34 28.56 -20.25 -6.31
N PHE A 35 27.89 -19.68 -7.32
CA PHE A 35 28.54 -19.02 -8.44
C PHE A 35 29.43 -17.86 -7.97
N CYS A 36 28.91 -16.98 -7.10
CA CYS A 36 29.68 -15.87 -6.56
C CYS A 36 30.93 -16.34 -5.79
N LEU A 37 30.82 -17.41 -4.99
CA LEU A 37 31.96 -18.01 -4.31
C LEU A 37 33.04 -18.48 -5.29
N VAL A 38 32.65 -19.24 -6.33
CA VAL A 38 33.60 -19.71 -7.35
C VAL A 38 34.21 -18.53 -8.11
N TRP A 39 33.39 -17.53 -8.44
CA TRP A 39 33.82 -16.31 -9.13
C TRP A 39 34.85 -15.52 -8.32
N GLY A 40 34.66 -15.40 -7.01
CA GLY A 40 35.63 -14.79 -6.11
C GLY A 40 36.99 -15.49 -6.11
N GLY A 41 36.97 -16.84 -6.07
CA GLY A 41 38.18 -17.65 -6.19
C GLY A 41 38.89 -17.46 -7.54
N PHE A 42 38.14 -17.44 -8.64
CA PHE A 42 38.67 -17.10 -9.96
C PHE A 42 39.28 -15.70 -9.99
N GLY A 43 38.61 -14.72 -9.38
CA GLY A 43 39.12 -13.36 -9.23
C GLY A 43 40.47 -13.29 -8.51
N CYS A 44 40.70 -14.15 -7.50
CA CYS A 44 42.00 -14.25 -6.81
C CYS A 44 43.11 -14.76 -7.73
N LEU A 45 42.83 -15.80 -8.51
CA LEU A 45 43.80 -16.35 -9.47
C LEU A 45 44.13 -15.34 -10.58
N ALA A 46 43.11 -14.70 -11.15
CA ALA A 46 43.27 -13.67 -12.18
C ALA A 46 44.05 -12.47 -11.65
N SER A 47 43.73 -11.99 -10.44
CA SER A 47 44.47 -10.91 -9.77
C SER A 47 45.94 -11.28 -9.57
N SER A 48 46.22 -12.53 -9.19
CA SER A 48 47.60 -13.01 -9.02
C SER A 48 48.41 -12.96 -10.30
N GLN A 49 47.84 -13.42 -11.43
CA GLN A 49 48.54 -13.40 -12.71
C GLN A 49 48.84 -11.97 -13.17
N LEU A 50 47.85 -11.08 -13.03
CA LEU A 50 48.01 -9.66 -13.35
C LEU A 50 49.09 -9.00 -12.50
N ASN A 51 49.11 -9.32 -11.20
CA ASN A 51 50.12 -8.83 -10.27
C ASN A 51 51.54 -9.27 -10.68
N THR A 52 51.74 -10.54 -11.00
CA THR A 52 53.04 -11.06 -11.48
C THR A 52 53.49 -10.37 -12.78
N TYR A 53 52.57 -10.13 -13.71
CA TYR A 53 52.87 -9.42 -14.95
C TYR A 53 53.35 -7.98 -14.71
N LEU A 54 52.70 -7.26 -13.79
CA LEU A 54 53.05 -5.88 -13.46
C LEU A 54 54.38 -5.78 -12.70
N LEU A 55 54.67 -6.74 -11.83
CA LEU A 55 55.99 -6.87 -11.19
C LEU A 55 57.09 -7.05 -12.25
N GLY A 56 56.84 -7.87 -13.27
CA GLY A 56 57.75 -8.04 -14.40
C GLY A 56 58.02 -6.76 -15.21
N LYS A 57 57.17 -5.74 -15.08
CA LYS A 57 57.34 -4.40 -15.69
C LYS A 57 57.96 -3.36 -14.75
N GLY A 58 58.45 -3.77 -13.57
CA GLY A 58 59.11 -2.88 -12.62
C GLY A 58 58.17 -2.15 -11.66
N ALA A 59 56.93 -2.62 -11.48
CA ALA A 59 56.05 -2.09 -10.45
C ALA A 59 56.61 -2.37 -9.04
N GLN A 60 56.49 -1.40 -8.13
CA GLN A 60 56.87 -1.59 -6.73
C GLN A 60 55.91 -2.55 -6.03
N ILE A 61 56.46 -3.51 -5.28
CA ILE A 61 55.68 -4.57 -4.60
C ILE A 61 54.66 -3.96 -3.62
N ASP A 62 55.08 -2.99 -2.80
CA ASP A 62 54.20 -2.38 -1.79
C ASP A 62 53.04 -1.61 -2.41
N ALA A 63 53.29 -0.84 -3.46
CA ALA A 63 52.25 -0.09 -4.16
C ALA A 63 51.23 -1.03 -4.81
N LEU A 64 51.70 -2.15 -5.34
CA LEU A 64 50.86 -3.15 -5.99
C LEU A 64 49.99 -3.90 -4.98
N VAL A 65 50.55 -4.31 -3.84
CA VAL A 65 49.80 -5.04 -2.79
C VAL A 65 48.83 -4.12 -2.05
N ILE A 66 49.24 -2.89 -1.71
CA ILE A 66 48.43 -1.99 -0.87
C ILE A 66 47.33 -1.30 -1.67
N PHE A 67 47.61 -0.82 -2.89
CA PHE A 67 46.67 0.01 -3.64
C PHE A 67 46.04 -0.72 -4.83
N LEU A 68 46.86 -1.39 -5.66
CA LEU A 68 46.35 -1.94 -6.91
C LEU A 68 45.55 -3.23 -6.72
N ALA A 69 46.00 -4.13 -5.83
CA ALA A 69 45.32 -5.39 -5.57
C ALA A 69 43.87 -5.20 -5.04
N PRO A 70 43.57 -4.29 -4.10
CA PRO A 70 42.20 -3.97 -3.71
C PRO A 70 41.30 -3.51 -4.87
N ILE A 71 41.82 -2.67 -5.77
CA ILE A 71 41.06 -2.16 -6.93
C ILE A 71 40.68 -3.31 -7.86
N ILE A 72 41.67 -4.15 -8.22
CA ILE A 72 41.45 -5.31 -9.08
C ILE A 72 40.44 -6.25 -8.43
N HIS A 73 40.63 -6.57 -7.15
CA HIS A 73 39.73 -7.46 -6.41
C HIS A 73 38.28 -6.95 -6.41
N GLN A 74 38.05 -5.69 -6.01
CA GLN A 74 36.69 -5.15 -5.95
C GLN A 74 36.05 -5.02 -7.33
N THR A 75 36.84 -4.86 -8.39
CA THR A 75 36.36 -4.90 -9.78
C THR A 75 35.83 -6.29 -10.15
N PHE A 76 36.59 -7.35 -9.83
CA PHE A 76 36.13 -8.72 -10.08
C PHE A 76 34.88 -9.06 -9.29
N VAL A 77 34.83 -8.70 -8.00
CA VAL A 77 33.62 -8.88 -7.17
C VAL A 77 32.43 -8.16 -7.80
N SER A 78 32.60 -6.89 -8.18
CA SER A 78 31.57 -6.08 -8.81
C SER A 78 30.99 -6.74 -10.06
N LEU A 79 31.85 -7.26 -10.94
CA LEU A 79 31.43 -7.95 -12.18
C LEU A 79 30.62 -9.22 -11.89
N GLY A 80 31.07 -10.02 -10.92
CA GLY A 80 30.38 -11.26 -10.53
C GLY A 80 29.00 -10.98 -9.96
N VAL A 81 28.91 -10.04 -9.02
CA VAL A 81 27.63 -9.64 -8.42
C VAL A 81 26.72 -9.02 -9.48
N PHE A 82 27.23 -8.13 -10.34
CA PHE A 82 26.44 -7.53 -11.41
C PHE A 82 25.85 -8.58 -12.37
N PHE A 83 26.63 -9.61 -12.72
CA PHE A 83 26.15 -10.71 -13.55
C PHE A 83 24.97 -11.44 -12.91
N VAL A 84 25.06 -11.73 -11.61
CA VAL A 84 23.98 -12.38 -10.85
C VAL A 84 22.74 -11.49 -10.77
N LEU A 85 22.89 -10.23 -10.38
CA LEU A 85 21.77 -9.29 -10.26
C LEU A 85 21.03 -9.13 -11.59
N ASN A 86 21.75 -9.13 -12.72
CA ASN A 86 21.16 -9.03 -14.05
C ASN A 86 20.33 -10.27 -14.45
N ARG A 87 20.58 -11.43 -13.83
CA ARG A 87 19.89 -12.70 -14.13
C ARG A 87 18.74 -12.97 -13.18
N GLU A 88 18.97 -12.78 -11.89
CA GLU A 88 17.99 -13.07 -10.85
C GLU A 88 16.89 -12.01 -10.78
N LYS A 89 17.21 -10.74 -11.06
CA LYS A 89 16.29 -9.60 -10.98
C LYS A 89 15.63 -9.42 -9.60
N SER A 90 16.28 -9.87 -8.52
CA SER A 90 15.84 -9.61 -7.13
C SER A 90 16.33 -8.24 -6.64
N ASP A 91 15.41 -7.41 -6.16
CA ASP A 91 15.71 -6.07 -5.62
C ASP A 91 16.10 -6.08 -4.13
N ASN A 92 16.24 -7.27 -3.54
CA ASN A 92 16.56 -7.43 -2.13
C ASN A 92 18.03 -7.06 -1.85
N LEU A 93 18.22 -5.96 -1.11
CA LEU A 93 19.54 -5.47 -0.71
C LEU A 93 20.36 -6.50 0.07
N ILE A 94 19.71 -7.32 0.90
CA ILE A 94 20.39 -8.31 1.73
C ILE A 94 20.97 -9.41 0.84
N GLU A 95 20.25 -9.85 -0.19
CA GLU A 95 20.76 -10.83 -1.16
C GLU A 95 21.95 -10.27 -1.95
N GLY A 96 21.89 -8.99 -2.33
CA GLY A 96 23.04 -8.26 -2.86
C GLY A 96 24.29 -8.34 -1.98
N ALA A 97 24.13 -8.08 -0.68
CA ALA A 97 25.21 -8.19 0.30
C ALA A 97 25.73 -9.63 0.42
N VAL A 98 24.83 -10.63 0.39
CA VAL A 98 25.16 -12.06 0.44
C VAL A 98 25.99 -12.48 -0.77
N TYR A 99 25.66 -12.02 -1.98
CA TYR A 99 26.46 -12.30 -3.18
C TYR A 99 27.86 -11.70 -3.08
N GLY A 100 27.94 -10.47 -2.58
CA GLY A 100 29.20 -9.83 -2.24
C GLY A 100 30.01 -10.66 -1.24
N TRP A 101 29.41 -11.02 -0.10
CA TRP A 101 30.04 -11.88 0.92
C TRP A 101 30.57 -13.17 0.35
N ALA A 102 29.77 -13.89 -0.45
CA ALA A 102 30.17 -15.15 -1.06
C ALA A 102 31.39 -14.99 -1.97
N ALA A 103 31.43 -13.94 -2.81
CA ALA A 103 32.58 -13.64 -3.65
C ALA A 103 33.83 -13.29 -2.82
N GLY A 104 33.69 -12.48 -1.76
CA GLY A 104 34.80 -12.16 -0.87
C GLY A 104 35.36 -13.39 -0.14
N LEU A 105 34.48 -14.29 0.30
CA LEU A 105 34.85 -15.56 0.93
C LEU A 105 35.60 -16.48 -0.03
N GLY A 106 35.13 -16.58 -1.27
CA GLY A 106 35.81 -17.34 -2.32
C GLY A 106 37.21 -16.81 -2.63
N PHE A 107 37.37 -15.49 -2.69
CA PHE A 107 38.69 -14.87 -2.86
C PHE A 107 39.61 -15.19 -1.68
N ALA A 108 39.13 -14.99 -0.44
CA ALA A 108 39.90 -15.21 0.78
C ALA A 108 40.34 -16.68 0.94
N ALA A 109 39.51 -17.63 0.49
CA ALA A 109 39.84 -19.05 0.50
C ALA A 109 41.09 -19.34 -0.34
N ILE A 110 41.11 -18.88 -1.59
CA ILE A 110 42.25 -19.08 -2.50
C ILE A 110 43.48 -18.30 -2.03
N ASP A 111 43.30 -17.06 -1.55
CA ASP A 111 44.40 -16.24 -1.04
C ASP A 111 45.10 -16.93 0.16
N THR A 112 44.30 -17.47 1.08
CA THR A 112 44.79 -18.23 2.24
C THR A 112 45.56 -19.48 1.81
N ILE A 113 45.04 -20.25 0.85
CA ILE A 113 45.72 -21.46 0.35
C ILE A 113 47.07 -21.10 -0.27
N LYS A 114 47.11 -20.07 -1.12
CA LYS A 114 48.36 -19.61 -1.76
C LYS A 114 49.40 -19.17 -0.75
N TYR A 115 49.00 -18.36 0.24
CA TYR A 115 49.89 -17.92 1.30
C TYR A 115 50.44 -19.11 2.09
N ALA A 116 49.60 -20.10 2.37
CA ALA A 116 50.01 -21.27 3.12
C ALA A 116 50.89 -22.26 2.37
N MET A 117 50.84 -22.27 1.04
CA MET A 117 51.78 -23.02 0.21
C MET A 117 53.15 -22.34 0.12
N ALA A 118 53.20 -21.03 0.34
CA ALA A 118 54.43 -20.24 0.30
C ALA A 118 55.11 -20.06 1.67
N ALA A 119 54.41 -20.35 2.77
CA ALA A 119 54.91 -20.12 4.12
C ALA A 119 55.67 -21.33 4.69
N ASP A 120 56.76 -21.05 5.40
CA ASP A 120 57.60 -22.04 6.05
C ASP A 120 56.98 -22.54 7.39
N SER A 121 57.30 -23.76 7.80
CA SER A 121 56.58 -24.51 8.86
C SER A 121 56.53 -23.86 10.26
N MET A 122 57.36 -22.85 10.54
CA MET A 122 57.59 -22.26 11.86
C MET A 122 56.61 -21.12 12.23
N VAL A 123 55.68 -20.72 11.34
CA VAL A 123 54.85 -19.51 11.49
C VAL A 123 53.35 -19.83 11.66
N MET A 124 53.01 -20.96 12.30
CA MET A 124 51.65 -21.49 12.22
C MET A 124 50.58 -20.63 12.92
N GLU A 125 50.86 -20.08 14.11
CA GLU A 125 49.93 -19.17 14.80
C GLU A 125 49.67 -17.90 13.98
N ALA A 126 50.73 -17.27 13.47
CA ALA A 126 50.60 -16.04 12.72
C ALA A 126 49.87 -16.23 11.38
N MET A 127 49.96 -17.41 10.79
CA MET A 127 49.15 -17.77 9.62
C MET A 127 47.67 -17.90 9.96
N THR A 128 47.31 -18.54 11.07
CA THR A 128 45.90 -18.76 11.43
C THR A 128 45.14 -17.45 11.67
N ALA A 129 45.71 -16.53 12.46
CA ALA A 129 45.07 -15.26 12.76
C ALA A 129 45.04 -14.33 11.53
N ARG A 130 46.05 -14.38 10.65
CA ARG A 130 46.02 -13.69 9.35
C ARG A 130 44.92 -14.22 8.44
N SER A 131 44.78 -15.54 8.29
CA SER A 131 43.72 -16.14 7.47
C SER A 131 42.33 -15.78 7.97
N PHE A 132 42.15 -15.74 9.29
CA PHE A 132 40.90 -15.28 9.90
C PHE A 132 40.62 -13.81 9.57
N ALA A 133 41.59 -12.92 9.78
CA ALA A 133 41.45 -11.50 9.47
C ALA A 133 41.18 -11.24 7.97
N THR A 134 41.92 -11.91 7.07
CA THR A 134 41.72 -11.85 5.61
C THR A 134 40.29 -12.25 5.27
N THR A 135 39.80 -13.35 5.82
CA THR A 135 38.43 -13.82 5.53
C THR A 135 37.39 -12.78 5.92
N LEU A 136 37.48 -12.20 7.12
CA LEU A 136 36.53 -11.19 7.59
C LEU A 136 36.57 -9.90 6.75
N VAL A 137 37.77 -9.42 6.44
CA VAL A 137 37.95 -8.16 5.71
C VAL A 137 37.45 -8.28 4.28
N TYR A 138 37.89 -9.31 3.56
CA TYR A 138 37.52 -9.50 2.16
C TYR A 138 36.03 -9.78 2.01
N ALA A 139 35.44 -10.56 2.93
CA ALA A 139 34.01 -10.76 2.98
C ALA A 139 33.27 -9.42 3.19
N THR A 140 33.64 -8.63 4.21
CA THR A 140 32.99 -7.36 4.52
C THR A 140 33.07 -6.36 3.36
N ALA A 141 34.24 -6.19 2.77
CA ALA A 141 34.43 -5.28 1.65
C ALA A 141 33.60 -5.70 0.43
N ALA A 142 33.58 -7.00 0.13
CA ALA A 142 32.80 -7.54 -0.97
C ALA A 142 31.29 -7.41 -0.71
N ALA A 143 30.82 -7.53 0.54
CA ALA A 143 29.43 -7.28 0.91
C ALA A 143 29.01 -5.81 0.72
N ILE A 144 29.90 -4.85 1.02
CA ILE A 144 29.68 -3.42 0.71
C ILE A 144 29.52 -3.26 -0.81
N THR A 145 30.41 -3.85 -1.61
CA THR A 145 30.30 -3.86 -3.07
C THR A 145 28.97 -4.45 -3.54
N GLY A 146 28.52 -5.55 -2.93
CA GLY A 146 27.25 -6.19 -3.25
C GLY A 146 26.02 -5.33 -2.94
N LEU A 147 26.00 -4.69 -1.77
CA LEU A 147 24.94 -3.73 -1.39
C LEU A 147 24.84 -2.58 -2.39
N VAL A 148 25.99 -1.99 -2.72
CA VAL A 148 26.08 -0.80 -3.56
C VAL A 148 25.70 -1.12 -5.01
N MET A 149 26.12 -2.28 -5.51
CA MET A 149 25.72 -2.74 -6.85
C MET A 149 24.21 -2.98 -6.94
N THR A 150 23.60 -3.52 -5.90
CA THR A 150 22.15 -3.74 -5.83
C THR A 150 21.39 -2.41 -5.80
N GLN A 151 21.87 -1.44 -5.03
CA GLN A 151 21.30 -0.08 -5.03
C GLN A 151 21.44 0.58 -6.40
N PHE A 152 22.58 0.43 -7.07
CA PHE A 152 22.80 1.00 -8.40
C PHE A 152 21.87 0.39 -9.46
N TYR A 153 21.65 -0.93 -9.41
CA TYR A 153 20.83 -1.64 -10.40
C TYR A 153 19.33 -1.35 -10.23
N PHE A 154 18.80 -1.42 -9.00
CA PHE A 154 17.34 -1.34 -8.77
C PHE A 154 16.83 0.02 -8.32
N ARG A 155 17.66 0.89 -7.71
CA ARG A 155 17.17 2.19 -7.20
C ARG A 155 17.41 3.31 -8.22
N HIS A 156 16.31 3.79 -8.81
CA HIS A 156 16.30 4.96 -9.69
C HIS A 156 16.34 6.28 -8.90
N ARG A 157 17.46 6.57 -8.22
CA ARG A 157 17.72 7.89 -7.61
C ARG A 157 18.71 8.70 -8.45
N ALA A 158 18.55 10.03 -8.46
CA ALA A 158 19.45 10.97 -9.14
C ALA A 158 20.93 10.76 -8.73
N ASN A 159 21.17 10.34 -7.49
CA ASN A 159 22.52 10.18 -6.92
C ASN A 159 23.08 8.76 -7.04
N ARG A 160 22.51 7.87 -7.86
CA ARG A 160 22.90 6.45 -7.92
C ARG A 160 24.38 6.23 -8.27
N VAL A 161 24.95 7.05 -9.14
CA VAL A 161 26.38 6.96 -9.52
C VAL A 161 27.27 7.40 -8.37
N VAL A 162 26.88 8.43 -7.62
CA VAL A 162 27.61 8.90 -6.43
C VAL A 162 27.61 7.84 -5.33
N ILE A 163 26.48 7.16 -5.13
CA ILE A 163 26.36 6.05 -4.19
C ILE A 163 27.24 4.88 -4.65
N LEU A 164 27.26 4.56 -5.95
CA LEU A 164 28.12 3.53 -6.52
C LEU A 164 29.60 3.81 -6.27
N LEU A 165 30.06 5.00 -6.65
CA LEU A 165 31.48 5.38 -6.55
C LEU A 165 31.93 5.51 -5.09
N SER A 166 31.11 6.09 -4.22
CA SER A 166 31.46 6.22 -2.80
C SER A 166 31.49 4.85 -2.10
N GLY A 167 30.55 3.96 -2.41
CA GLY A 167 30.51 2.60 -1.88
C GLY A 167 31.68 1.73 -2.34
N LEU A 168 32.00 1.74 -3.64
CA LEU A 168 33.18 1.05 -4.17
C LEU A 168 34.48 1.63 -3.61
N GLY A 169 34.58 2.96 -3.52
CA GLY A 169 35.72 3.64 -2.90
C GLY A 169 35.91 3.22 -1.44
N ALA A 170 34.83 3.11 -0.67
CA ALA A 170 34.87 2.62 0.71
C ALA A 170 35.34 1.16 0.80
N ALA A 171 34.83 0.26 -0.06
CA ALA A 171 35.26 -1.14 -0.10
C ALA A 171 36.75 -1.30 -0.48
N ILE A 172 37.21 -0.52 -1.46
CA ILE A 172 38.62 -0.50 -1.90
C ILE A 172 39.50 0.05 -0.78
N GLY A 173 39.13 1.18 -0.19
CA GLY A 173 39.88 1.80 0.91
C GLY A 173 39.95 0.90 2.15
N TYR A 174 38.86 0.20 2.46
CA TYR A 174 38.81 -0.74 3.58
C TYR A 174 39.79 -1.91 3.39
N ASN A 175 39.90 -2.45 2.17
CA ASN A 175 40.88 -3.47 1.82
C ASN A 175 42.33 -2.94 1.76
N ALA A 176 42.53 -1.74 1.21
CA ALA A 176 43.85 -1.12 1.13
C ALA A 176 44.45 -0.86 2.52
N LEU A 177 43.62 -0.38 3.45
CA LEU A 177 44.02 -0.18 4.84
C LEU A 177 44.39 -1.51 5.51
N TYR A 178 43.64 -2.59 5.28
CA TYR A 178 44.00 -3.92 5.75
C TYR A 178 45.36 -4.39 5.22
N ASN A 179 45.59 -4.26 3.90
CA ASN A 179 46.85 -4.65 3.29
C ASN A 179 48.03 -3.83 3.83
N TRP A 180 47.81 -2.54 4.09
CA TRP A 180 48.80 -1.69 4.76
C TRP A 180 49.08 -2.16 6.19
N LEU A 181 48.05 -2.46 7.00
CA LEU A 181 48.22 -2.97 8.36
C LEU A 181 49.05 -4.25 8.40
N VAL A 182 48.72 -5.19 7.51
CA VAL A 182 49.39 -6.49 7.42
C VAL A 182 50.83 -6.38 6.91
N ASN A 183 51.12 -5.48 5.97
CA ASN A 183 52.47 -5.27 5.44
C ASN A 183 53.36 -4.43 6.38
N SER A 184 52.77 -3.59 7.24
CA SER A 184 53.52 -2.71 8.15
C SER A 184 54.08 -3.41 9.39
N GLN A 185 54.13 -4.75 9.40
CA GLN A 185 54.57 -5.59 10.53
C GLN A 185 53.89 -5.23 11.86
N THR A 186 52.61 -4.85 11.80
CA THR A 186 51.81 -4.57 13.00
C THR A 186 51.55 -5.86 13.79
N ASP A 187 51.25 -5.72 15.08
CA ASP A 187 50.82 -6.84 15.91
C ASP A 187 49.61 -7.53 15.26
N ILE A 188 49.63 -8.86 15.22
CA ILE A 188 48.64 -9.68 14.55
C ILE A 188 47.21 -9.46 15.08
N VAL A 189 47.09 -8.94 16.29
CA VAL A 189 45.83 -8.57 16.91
C VAL A 189 45.14 -7.43 16.14
N ILE A 190 45.89 -6.47 15.58
CA ILE A 190 45.32 -5.27 14.94
C ILE A 190 44.52 -5.61 13.67
N PRO A 191 45.05 -6.40 12.70
CA PRO A 191 44.27 -6.81 11.53
C PRO A 191 43.02 -7.63 11.88
N VAL A 192 43.08 -8.44 12.96
CA VAL A 192 41.93 -9.21 13.44
C VAL A 192 40.84 -8.30 13.99
N ILE A 193 41.20 -7.35 14.87
CA ILE A 193 40.25 -6.35 15.41
C ILE A 193 39.62 -5.56 14.27
N TYR A 194 40.42 -5.16 13.27
CA TYR A 194 39.92 -4.44 12.11
C TYR A 194 38.87 -5.25 11.34
N GLY A 195 39.14 -6.54 11.07
CA GLY A 195 38.18 -7.44 10.42
C GLY A 195 36.88 -7.64 11.23
N ILE A 196 36.98 -7.82 12.55
CA ILE A 196 35.82 -7.97 13.45
C ILE A 196 35.00 -6.67 13.47
N GLY A 197 35.67 -5.51 13.52
CA GLY A 197 35.03 -4.19 13.51
C GLY A 197 34.19 -3.98 12.25
N GLY A 198 34.74 -4.29 11.07
CA GLY A 198 33.99 -4.20 9.81
C GLY A 198 32.78 -5.13 9.76
N LEU A 199 32.94 -6.40 10.17
CA LEU A 199 31.82 -7.35 10.23
C LEU A 199 30.72 -6.86 11.20
N THR A 200 31.12 -6.30 12.34
CA THR A 200 30.18 -5.77 13.35
C THR A 200 29.38 -4.59 12.80
N LEU A 201 30.04 -3.63 12.13
CA LEU A 201 29.37 -2.50 11.50
C LEU A 201 28.41 -2.96 10.39
N MET A 202 28.82 -3.93 9.59
CA MET A 202 27.96 -4.51 8.55
C MET A 202 26.75 -5.22 9.15
N SER A 203 26.94 -5.98 10.23
CA SER A 203 25.86 -6.65 10.96
C SER A 203 24.85 -5.65 11.54
N LEU A 204 25.33 -4.57 12.15
CA LEU A 204 24.47 -3.48 12.65
C LEU A 204 23.67 -2.83 11.51
N TYR A 205 24.30 -2.59 10.36
CA TYR A 205 23.64 -2.03 9.19
C TYR A 205 22.52 -2.95 8.67
N ILE A 206 22.81 -4.24 8.46
CA ILE A 206 21.82 -5.22 7.99
C ILE A 206 20.67 -5.36 8.99
N THR A 207 20.98 -5.44 10.29
CA THR A 207 19.96 -5.53 11.36
C THR A 207 19.05 -4.31 11.38
N GLY A 208 19.61 -3.10 11.18
CA GLY A 208 18.84 -1.87 11.06
C GLY A 208 17.88 -1.90 9.86
N GLN A 209 18.36 -2.36 8.70
CA GLN A 209 17.51 -2.51 7.49
C GLN A 209 16.40 -3.54 7.70
N LEU A 210 16.73 -4.72 8.25
CA LEU A 210 15.76 -5.77 8.56
C LEU A 210 14.65 -5.27 9.49
N ARG A 211 15.01 -4.53 10.53
CA ARG A 211 14.03 -3.97 11.47
C ARG A 211 13.05 -3.02 10.79
N MET A 212 13.53 -2.18 9.89
CA MET A 212 12.68 -1.27 9.11
C MET A 212 11.71 -2.04 8.21
N ILE A 213 12.19 -3.08 7.52
CA ILE A 213 11.37 -3.94 6.67
C ILE A 213 10.32 -4.68 7.51
N LEU A 214 10.69 -5.23 8.66
CA LEU A 214 9.77 -5.92 9.56
C LEU A 214 8.65 -5.00 10.08
N VAL A 215 8.97 -3.76 10.42
CA VAL A 215 7.96 -2.77 10.83
C VAL A 215 6.99 -2.48 9.69
N GLN A 216 7.51 -2.26 8.47
CA GLN A 216 6.67 -2.03 7.29
C GLN A 216 5.77 -3.23 6.98
N LEU A 217 6.31 -4.45 7.03
CA LEU A 217 5.54 -5.67 6.87
C LEU A 217 4.46 -5.83 7.94
N GLY A 218 4.76 -5.48 9.20
CA GLY A 218 3.78 -5.51 10.28
C GLY A 218 2.59 -4.57 10.04
N VAL A 219 2.85 -3.34 9.59
CA VAL A 219 1.79 -2.37 9.26
C VAL A 219 0.96 -2.84 8.07
N GLN A 220 1.61 -3.31 6.99
CA GLN A 220 0.92 -3.82 5.80
C GLN A 220 0.09 -5.06 6.12
N LYS A 221 0.63 -5.97 6.93
CA LYS A 221 -0.10 -7.16 7.39
C LYS A 221 -1.33 -6.77 8.20
N LYS A 222 -1.18 -5.90 9.20
CA LYS A 222 -2.33 -5.43 10.01
C LYS A 222 -3.42 -4.81 9.15
N ARG A 223 -3.04 -4.06 8.11
CA ARG A 223 -3.99 -3.50 7.14
C ARG A 223 -4.68 -4.57 6.30
N ALA A 224 -3.93 -5.54 5.77
CA ALA A 224 -4.47 -6.64 4.99
C ALA A 224 -5.45 -7.49 5.82
N ASP A 225 -5.08 -7.81 7.06
CA ASP A 225 -5.92 -8.54 8.00
C ASP A 225 -7.22 -7.76 8.29
N GLY A 226 -7.14 -6.45 8.55
CA GLY A 226 -8.31 -5.60 8.76
C GLY A 226 -9.24 -5.50 7.53
N LEU A 227 -8.68 -5.48 6.32
CA LEU A 227 -9.49 -5.53 5.10
C LEU A 227 -10.20 -6.88 4.95
N LEU A 228 -9.48 -7.97 5.15
CA LEU A 228 -9.97 -9.33 4.90
C LEU A 228 -10.98 -9.81 5.94
N GLU A 229 -10.73 -9.53 7.21
CA GLU A 229 -11.55 -10.02 8.31
C GLU A 229 -12.75 -9.13 8.62
N ILE A 230 -12.71 -7.85 8.21
CA ILE A 230 -13.74 -6.87 8.60
C ILE A 230 -14.38 -6.20 7.39
N VAL A 231 -13.62 -5.49 6.56
CA VAL A 231 -14.19 -4.66 5.47
C VAL A 231 -14.84 -5.51 4.38
N ILE A 232 -14.21 -6.61 3.95
CA ILE A 232 -14.75 -7.47 2.90
C ILE A 232 -16.07 -8.14 3.30
N PRO A 233 -16.19 -8.80 4.47
CA PRO A 233 -17.47 -9.37 4.92
C PRO A 233 -18.60 -8.33 4.91
N ILE A 234 -18.33 -7.13 5.46
CA ILE A 234 -19.33 -6.06 5.44
C ILE A 234 -19.73 -5.69 4.01
N GLY A 235 -18.76 -5.51 3.11
CA GLY A 235 -19.06 -5.18 1.72
C GLY A 235 -19.90 -6.24 1.00
N VAL A 236 -19.67 -7.53 1.30
CA VAL A 236 -20.49 -8.64 0.78
C VAL A 236 -21.92 -8.56 1.33
N ASP A 237 -22.07 -8.33 2.64
CA ASP A 237 -23.37 -8.22 3.28
C ASP A 237 -24.17 -7.01 2.75
N LEU A 238 -23.50 -5.88 2.52
CA LEU A 238 -24.11 -4.70 1.90
C LEU A 238 -24.54 -4.98 0.45
N ALA A 239 -23.70 -5.63 -0.35
CA ALA A 239 -24.01 -5.93 -1.75
C ALA A 239 -25.15 -6.96 -1.91
N ALA A 240 -25.36 -7.82 -0.90
CA ALA A 240 -26.46 -8.78 -0.88
C ALA A 240 -27.79 -8.14 -0.45
N GLU A 241 -27.77 -6.94 0.13
CA GLU A 241 -28.96 -6.29 0.65
C GLU A 241 -29.84 -5.73 -0.47
N SER A 242 -31.13 -6.08 -0.44
CA SER A 242 -32.10 -5.71 -1.47
C SER A 242 -33.08 -4.63 -1.03
N ASN A 243 -33.18 -4.36 0.27
CA ASN A 243 -34.03 -3.31 0.82
C ASN A 243 -33.22 -2.03 1.06
N PHE A 244 -33.61 -0.90 0.45
CA PHE A 244 -32.89 0.37 0.61
C PHE A 244 -32.69 0.79 2.05
N GLN A 245 -33.77 0.69 2.84
CA GLN A 245 -33.79 1.20 4.20
C GLN A 245 -32.88 0.37 5.08
N GLU A 246 -32.85 -0.94 4.86
CA GLU A 246 -31.95 -1.87 5.52
C GLU A 246 -30.50 -1.67 5.06
N LEU A 247 -30.26 -1.45 3.75
CA LEU A 247 -28.94 -1.15 3.21
C LEU A 247 -28.34 0.11 3.85
N LEU A 248 -29.09 1.22 3.86
CA LEU A 248 -28.69 2.49 4.45
C LEU A 248 -28.39 2.34 5.95
N GLU A 249 -29.22 1.58 6.67
CA GLU A 249 -29.03 1.32 8.09
C GLU A 249 -27.79 0.45 8.35
N LYS A 250 -27.62 -0.67 7.61
CA LYS A 250 -26.46 -1.54 7.72
C LYS A 250 -25.18 -0.78 7.43
N MET A 251 -25.14 0.04 6.39
CA MET A 251 -23.96 0.89 6.10
C MET A 251 -23.57 1.75 7.30
N LEU A 252 -24.55 2.41 7.94
CA LEU A 252 -24.28 3.27 9.08
C LEU A 252 -23.86 2.47 10.32
N VAL A 253 -24.60 1.40 10.65
CA VAL A 253 -24.38 0.59 11.85
C VAL A 253 -23.06 -0.15 11.78
N GLU A 254 -22.74 -0.77 10.64
CA GLU A 254 -21.47 -1.47 10.46
C GLU A 254 -20.28 -0.52 10.55
N ALA A 255 -20.36 0.66 9.91
CA ALA A 255 -19.32 1.65 10.03
C ALA A 255 -19.14 2.18 11.46
N LYS A 256 -20.26 2.44 12.16
CA LYS A 256 -20.26 2.87 13.57
C LYS A 256 -19.61 1.81 14.46
N ASN A 257 -19.99 0.55 14.31
CA ASN A 257 -19.43 -0.57 15.06
C ASN A 257 -17.93 -0.75 14.77
N PHE A 258 -17.55 -0.70 13.49
CA PHE A 258 -16.16 -0.85 13.06
C PHE A 258 -15.26 0.25 13.64
N CYS A 259 -15.74 1.49 13.67
CA CYS A 259 -15.00 2.62 14.24
C CYS A 259 -15.14 2.74 15.77
N ASN A 260 -15.92 1.86 16.40
CA ASN A 260 -16.33 1.97 17.80
C ASN A 260 -16.86 3.37 18.15
N ALA A 261 -17.68 3.93 17.27
CA ALA A 261 -18.26 5.28 17.43
C ALA A 261 -19.56 5.23 18.25
N ASP A 262 -19.81 6.27 19.04
CA ASP A 262 -21.06 6.40 19.81
C ASP A 262 -22.26 6.78 18.94
N ALA A 263 -22.02 7.59 17.91
CA ALA A 263 -23.07 8.07 17.03
C ALA A 263 -22.62 8.11 15.57
N GLY A 264 -23.60 8.13 14.69
CA GLY A 264 -23.37 8.39 13.29
C GLY A 264 -24.64 8.76 12.53
N THR A 265 -24.42 9.36 11.37
CA THR A 265 -25.45 9.83 10.46
C THR A 265 -25.05 9.47 9.05
N LEU A 266 -26.03 8.97 8.28
CA LEU A 266 -25.91 8.80 6.85
C LEU A 266 -26.77 9.85 6.14
N TYR A 267 -26.14 10.61 5.26
CA TYR A 267 -26.75 11.63 4.42
C TYR A 267 -26.81 11.16 2.97
N LEU A 268 -27.91 11.46 2.29
CA LEU A 268 -28.01 11.34 0.84
C LEU A 268 -28.02 12.72 0.20
N LYS A 269 -27.19 12.91 -0.82
CA LYS A 269 -27.12 14.18 -1.54
C LYS A 269 -28.29 14.29 -2.50
N LYS A 270 -29.01 15.41 -2.42
CA LYS A 270 -30.08 15.77 -3.34
C LYS A 270 -29.94 17.22 -3.73
N ASN A 271 -29.61 17.43 -5.00
CA ASN A 271 -29.23 18.75 -5.54
C ASN A 271 -28.12 19.39 -4.68
N ASP A 272 -28.36 20.58 -4.17
CA ASP A 272 -27.43 21.37 -3.35
C ASP A 272 -27.68 21.20 -1.83
N SER A 273 -28.24 20.07 -1.42
CA SER A 273 -28.53 19.75 -0.02
C SER A 273 -28.22 18.29 0.32
N LEU A 274 -27.98 18.05 1.60
CA LEU A 274 -27.85 16.72 2.20
C LEU A 274 -29.11 16.41 3.01
N GLU A 275 -29.85 15.41 2.59
CA GLU A 275 -31.00 14.88 3.32
C GLU A 275 -30.54 13.81 4.31
N PHE A 276 -31.01 13.87 5.55
CA PHE A 276 -30.73 12.86 6.57
C PHE A 276 -31.47 11.57 6.22
N ALA A 277 -30.73 10.48 6.00
CA ALA A 277 -31.31 9.18 5.63
C ALA A 277 -31.42 8.23 6.84
N VAL A 278 -30.37 8.15 7.65
CA VAL A 278 -30.34 7.36 8.89
C VAL A 278 -29.55 8.11 9.96
N VAL A 279 -30.06 8.13 11.18
CA VAL A 279 -29.39 8.73 12.34
C VAL A 279 -29.37 7.72 13.49
N ARG A 280 -28.20 7.46 14.07
CA ARG A 280 -28.01 6.58 15.22
C ARG A 280 -27.16 7.30 16.26
N ASN A 281 -27.60 7.35 17.51
CA ASN A 281 -26.81 7.85 18.63
C ASN A 281 -27.14 6.99 19.87
N ASP A 282 -26.14 6.29 20.40
CA ASP A 282 -26.35 5.35 21.50
C ASP A 282 -26.55 6.07 22.83
N THR A 283 -25.76 7.12 23.10
CA THR A 283 -25.84 7.90 24.34
C THR A 283 -27.20 8.59 24.50
N LEU A 284 -27.70 9.20 23.43
CA LEU A 284 -29.00 9.88 23.40
C LEU A 284 -30.17 8.92 23.09
N LYS A 285 -29.89 7.65 22.78
CA LYS A 285 -30.88 6.63 22.36
C LYS A 285 -31.73 7.08 21.17
N ILE A 286 -31.10 7.74 20.20
CA ILE A 286 -31.75 8.19 18.99
C ILE A 286 -31.59 7.13 17.90
N ALA A 287 -32.71 6.71 17.31
CA ALA A 287 -32.74 5.91 16.10
C ALA A 287 -33.85 6.45 15.19
N MET A 288 -33.45 7.06 14.07
CA MET A 288 -34.34 7.60 13.04
C MET A 288 -33.93 7.10 11.65
N GLY A 289 -34.89 6.91 10.76
CA GLY A 289 -34.65 6.38 9.43
C GLY A 289 -34.21 4.92 9.40
N GLY A 290 -33.95 4.41 8.20
CA GLY A 290 -33.72 2.98 7.98
C GLY A 290 -34.95 2.15 8.33
N THR A 291 -34.75 1.04 9.06
CA THR A 291 -35.81 0.11 9.50
C THR A 291 -36.35 0.40 10.90
N SER A 292 -35.90 1.49 11.54
CA SER A 292 -36.30 1.85 12.91
C SER A 292 -37.79 2.15 13.10
N GLY A 293 -38.53 2.44 12.03
CA GLY A 293 -39.93 2.86 12.07
C GLY A 293 -40.15 4.32 12.47
N ASN A 294 -39.11 5.04 12.92
CA ASN A 294 -39.17 6.46 13.23
C ASN A 294 -38.75 7.29 12.01
N GLU A 295 -39.61 8.18 11.55
CA GLU A 295 -39.28 9.11 10.45
C GLU A 295 -38.21 10.12 10.87
N VAL A 296 -37.43 10.56 9.88
CA VAL A 296 -36.39 11.57 10.09
C VAL A 296 -37.03 12.95 10.04
N THR A 297 -37.04 13.65 11.18
CA THR A 297 -37.66 14.98 11.30
C THR A 297 -36.66 16.14 11.20
N LEU A 298 -35.39 15.85 10.92
CA LEU A 298 -34.33 16.85 10.86
C LEU A 298 -34.33 17.59 9.52
N PRO A 299 -34.14 18.92 9.52
CA PRO A 299 -34.09 19.69 8.28
C PRO A 299 -32.85 19.33 7.46
N PRO A 300 -32.91 19.41 6.12
CA PRO A 300 -31.75 19.14 5.27
C PRO A 300 -30.62 20.14 5.52
N VAL A 301 -29.39 19.69 5.29
CA VAL A 301 -28.19 20.54 5.40
C VAL A 301 -27.87 21.12 4.03
N ASN A 302 -27.87 22.44 3.92
CA ASN A 302 -27.49 23.13 2.69
C ASN A 302 -25.97 23.02 2.46
N LEU A 303 -25.55 22.74 1.23
CA LEU A 303 -24.14 22.64 0.86
C LEU A 303 -23.45 24.01 0.81
N TYR A 304 -24.21 25.04 0.48
CA TYR A 304 -23.74 26.42 0.37
C TYR A 304 -24.32 27.28 1.50
N ASP A 305 -23.58 28.30 1.92
CA ASP A 305 -24.05 29.33 2.84
C ASP A 305 -24.97 30.35 2.12
N ASN A 306 -25.49 31.33 2.88
CA ASN A 306 -26.38 32.36 2.33
C ASN A 306 -25.70 33.27 1.30
N ASP A 307 -24.37 33.33 1.29
CA ASP A 307 -23.56 34.15 0.39
C ASP A 307 -23.08 33.35 -0.84
N GLY A 308 -23.49 32.07 -0.96
CA GLY A 308 -23.10 31.16 -2.04
C GLY A 308 -21.71 30.53 -1.88
N GLY A 309 -21.06 30.74 -0.72
CA GLY A 309 -19.81 30.10 -0.34
C GLY A 309 -20.01 28.66 0.15
N ILE A 310 -18.91 27.92 0.30
CA ILE A 310 -18.92 26.55 0.85
C ILE A 310 -19.36 26.62 2.31
N ASN A 311 -20.38 25.85 2.69
CA ASN A 311 -20.84 25.78 4.07
C ASN A 311 -19.79 25.08 4.96
N LYS A 312 -18.96 25.88 5.64
CA LYS A 312 -17.96 25.42 6.62
C LYS A 312 -18.51 25.23 8.03
N ASN A 313 -19.79 25.54 8.24
CA ASN A 313 -20.46 25.37 9.54
C ASN A 313 -20.98 23.93 9.70
N ASN A 314 -20.86 23.10 8.66
CA ASN A 314 -21.20 21.69 8.71
C ASN A 314 -20.15 20.87 7.95
N ILE A 315 -19.42 20.01 8.66
CA ILE A 315 -18.37 19.17 8.06
C ILE A 315 -18.93 18.27 6.96
N ALA A 316 -20.15 17.75 7.10
CA ALA A 316 -20.76 16.88 6.09
C ALA A 316 -20.97 17.64 4.78
N ALA A 317 -21.38 18.91 4.83
CA ALA A 317 -21.50 19.76 3.65
C ALA A 317 -20.13 19.99 2.98
N TYR A 318 -19.10 20.27 3.77
CA TYR A 318 -17.75 20.43 3.24
C TYR A 318 -17.23 19.15 2.59
N ALA A 319 -17.35 17.99 3.24
CA ALA A 319 -16.96 16.69 2.67
C ALA A 319 -17.73 16.37 1.39
N ALA A 320 -19.01 16.74 1.32
CA ALA A 320 -19.84 16.53 0.12
C ALA A 320 -19.38 17.38 -1.08
N LEU A 321 -18.74 18.52 -0.83
CA LEU A 321 -18.26 19.44 -1.86
C LEU A 321 -16.82 19.15 -2.26
N THR A 322 -15.94 18.82 -1.31
CA THR A 322 -14.53 18.52 -1.61
C THR A 322 -14.30 17.07 -2.02
N GLY A 323 -15.16 16.15 -1.58
CA GLY A 323 -14.94 14.72 -1.77
C GLY A 323 -13.77 14.18 -0.94
N GLU A 324 -13.32 14.91 0.08
CA GLU A 324 -12.24 14.49 0.98
C GLU A 324 -12.77 13.88 2.27
N ILE A 325 -12.03 12.91 2.83
CA ILE A 325 -12.32 12.36 4.16
C ILE A 325 -11.77 13.31 5.20
N ILE A 326 -12.60 13.70 6.16
CA ILE A 326 -12.26 14.68 7.19
C ILE A 326 -12.26 13.99 8.54
N ASN A 327 -11.13 14.05 9.24
CA ASN A 327 -10.96 13.51 10.58
C ASN A 327 -10.65 14.66 11.54
N ILE A 328 -11.55 14.94 12.46
CA ILE A 328 -11.41 15.98 13.48
C ILE A 328 -11.19 15.30 14.81
N GLU A 329 -10.04 15.56 15.42
CA GLU A 329 -9.66 14.99 16.72
C GLU A 329 -10.50 15.59 17.84
N ASP A 330 -10.65 16.92 17.86
CA ASP A 330 -11.50 17.65 18.79
C ASP A 330 -12.12 18.90 18.14
N ALA A 331 -13.44 18.91 18.03
CA ALA A 331 -14.23 20.03 17.52
C ALA A 331 -14.20 21.28 18.41
N TYR A 332 -13.85 21.15 19.69
CA TYR A 332 -13.77 22.29 20.59
C TYR A 332 -12.47 23.10 20.39
N GLU A 333 -11.41 22.45 19.93
CA GLU A 333 -10.11 23.07 19.65
C GLU A 333 -9.90 23.42 18.17
N ASN A 334 -10.72 22.87 17.27
CA ASN A 334 -10.59 23.10 15.84
C ASN A 334 -10.87 24.58 15.46
N ARG A 335 -10.00 25.13 14.60
CA ARG A 335 -10.09 26.53 14.11
C ARG A 335 -10.43 26.64 12.63
N GLU A 336 -10.47 25.53 11.93
CA GLU A 336 -10.67 25.46 10.48
C GLU A 336 -12.16 25.41 10.11
N PHE A 337 -12.96 24.72 10.94
CA PHE A 337 -14.40 24.58 10.79
C PHE A 337 -15.15 25.29 11.92
N ASP A 338 -16.34 25.79 11.60
CA ASP A 338 -17.21 26.38 12.61
C ASP A 338 -18.12 25.30 13.22
N PHE A 339 -17.94 25.06 14.51
CA PHE A 339 -18.73 24.12 15.30
C PHE A 339 -19.80 24.79 16.16
N SER A 340 -20.07 26.07 15.99
CA SER A 340 -21.05 26.84 16.78
C SER A 340 -22.41 26.13 16.87
N GLY A 341 -22.99 25.70 15.75
CA GLY A 341 -24.27 24.99 15.71
C GLY A 341 -24.23 23.62 16.41
N THR A 342 -23.10 22.90 16.31
CA THR A 342 -22.89 21.64 17.04
C THR A 342 -22.84 21.89 18.55
N ARG A 343 -22.11 22.93 18.98
CA ARG A 343 -22.00 23.33 20.38
C ARG A 343 -23.35 23.75 20.98
N GLU A 344 -24.19 24.44 20.21
CA GLU A 344 -25.55 24.76 20.65
C GLU A 344 -26.43 23.52 20.85
N PHE A 345 -26.35 22.55 19.93
CA PHE A 345 -27.06 21.28 20.05
C PHE A 345 -26.59 20.49 21.28
N ASP A 346 -25.29 20.39 21.47
CA ASP A 346 -24.63 19.74 22.60
C ASP A 346 -25.07 20.37 23.93
N GLN A 347 -25.09 21.70 24.02
CA GLN A 347 -25.58 22.42 25.21
C GLN A 347 -27.05 22.14 25.54
N ARG A 348 -27.91 21.98 24.52
CA ARG A 348 -29.34 21.70 24.72
C ARG A 348 -29.62 20.26 25.11
N THR A 349 -28.83 19.32 24.59
CA THR A 349 -29.04 17.88 24.77
C THR A 349 -28.20 17.28 25.88
N GLY A 350 -27.14 17.95 26.31
CA GLY A 350 -26.14 17.43 27.24
C GLY A 350 -25.16 16.43 26.60
N TYR A 351 -25.23 16.24 25.28
CA TYR A 351 -24.27 15.45 24.51
C TYR A 351 -23.01 16.26 24.23
N VAL A 352 -21.86 15.60 24.09
CA VAL A 352 -20.58 16.27 23.78
C VAL A 352 -20.03 15.66 22.50
N SER A 353 -20.13 16.39 21.40
CA SER A 353 -19.63 15.98 20.09
C SER A 353 -18.19 16.46 19.91
N SER A 354 -17.21 15.62 20.27
CA SER A 354 -15.78 16.01 20.27
C SER A 354 -15.04 15.51 19.03
N SER A 355 -14.98 14.20 18.78
CA SER A 355 -14.27 13.65 17.61
C SER A 355 -15.22 13.34 16.46
N PHE A 356 -14.79 13.59 15.21
CA PHE A 356 -15.60 13.38 14.01
C PHE A 356 -14.80 12.67 12.92
N LEU A 357 -15.44 11.71 12.25
CA LEU A 357 -14.94 11.11 11.02
C LEU A 357 -16.02 11.22 9.94
N THR A 358 -15.78 12.06 8.95
CA THR A 358 -16.73 12.35 7.86
C THR A 358 -16.19 11.82 6.55
N ILE A 359 -16.95 10.94 5.91
CA ILE A 359 -16.53 10.14 4.76
C ILE A 359 -17.53 10.37 3.62
N PRO A 360 -17.11 10.96 2.49
CA PRO A 360 -17.96 11.06 1.32
C PRO A 360 -18.13 9.70 0.66
N LEU A 361 -19.35 9.41 0.23
CA LEU A 361 -19.72 8.25 -0.58
C LEU A 361 -19.77 8.69 -2.04
N LYS A 362 -18.76 8.30 -2.81
CA LYS A 362 -18.60 8.67 -4.23
C LYS A 362 -19.01 7.56 -5.17
N ASP A 363 -19.61 7.89 -6.30
CA ASP A 363 -19.87 6.94 -7.38
C ASP A 363 -18.62 6.66 -8.22
N SER A 364 -18.80 5.82 -9.24
CA SER A 364 -17.76 5.47 -10.23
C SER A 364 -17.19 6.66 -11.03
N GLU A 365 -17.86 7.82 -11.03
CA GLU A 365 -17.42 9.07 -11.69
C GLU A 365 -16.80 10.08 -10.68
N ASP A 366 -16.46 9.63 -9.46
CA ASP A 366 -15.94 10.44 -8.35
C ASP A 366 -16.92 11.52 -7.85
N LYS A 367 -18.22 11.42 -8.22
CA LYS A 367 -19.26 12.34 -7.76
C LYS A 367 -19.85 11.84 -6.44
N VAL A 368 -19.92 12.75 -5.47
CA VAL A 368 -20.47 12.45 -4.13
C VAL A 368 -21.98 12.25 -4.21
N GLN A 369 -22.47 11.07 -3.83
CA GLN A 369 -23.88 10.68 -3.75
C GLN A 369 -24.44 10.76 -2.31
N GLY A 370 -23.57 10.72 -1.31
CA GLY A 370 -23.94 10.80 0.08
C GLY A 370 -22.74 11.05 0.98
N VAL A 371 -22.99 11.21 2.27
CA VAL A 371 -21.93 11.39 3.26
C VAL A 371 -22.25 10.53 4.47
N LEU A 372 -21.27 9.77 4.93
CA LEU A 372 -21.31 9.04 6.18
C LEU A 372 -20.51 9.82 7.23
N GLN A 373 -21.15 10.20 8.31
CA GLN A 373 -20.52 10.93 9.41
C GLN A 373 -20.59 10.11 10.69
N LEU A 374 -19.46 9.90 11.34
CA LEU A 374 -19.34 9.22 12.63
C LEU A 374 -18.83 10.20 13.67
N LEU A 375 -19.34 10.05 14.90
CA LEU A 375 -19.03 10.94 16.01
C LEU A 375 -18.57 10.12 17.22
N ASN A 376 -17.58 10.66 17.93
CA ASN A 376 -17.04 10.14 19.18
C ASN A 376 -16.61 8.68 19.10
N ALA A 377 -15.42 8.43 18.56
CA ALA A 377 -14.76 7.13 18.75
C ALA A 377 -14.53 6.89 20.25
N LEU A 378 -14.77 5.66 20.71
CA LEU A 378 -14.66 5.29 22.12
C LEU A 378 -13.44 4.39 22.35
N ASP A 379 -12.73 4.61 23.46
CA ASP A 379 -11.73 3.67 23.95
C ASP A 379 -12.42 2.38 24.42
N THR A 380 -12.01 1.23 23.88
CA THR A 380 -12.61 -0.08 24.18
C THR A 380 -12.49 -0.50 25.65
N THR A 381 -11.51 0.03 26.37
CA THR A 381 -11.26 -0.28 27.79
C THR A 381 -11.90 0.75 28.70
N LYS A 382 -11.68 2.04 28.42
CA LYS A 382 -12.06 3.13 29.33
C LYS A 382 -13.42 3.76 29.00
N LYS A 383 -13.98 3.48 27.81
CA LYS A 383 -15.19 4.11 27.27
C LYS A 383 -15.12 5.65 27.25
N THR A 384 -13.92 6.20 27.17
CA THR A 384 -13.69 7.63 27.00
C THR A 384 -13.66 7.97 25.52
N ILE A 385 -14.07 9.20 25.17
CA ILE A 385 -13.98 9.70 23.81
C ILE A 385 -12.51 9.85 23.42
N ILE A 386 -12.16 9.36 22.24
CA ILE A 386 -10.83 9.45 21.64
C ILE A 386 -10.93 9.92 20.18
N PRO A 387 -9.85 10.44 19.58
CA PRO A 387 -9.78 10.67 18.15
C PRO A 387 -9.87 9.36 17.34
N PHE A 388 -10.34 9.45 16.09
CA PHE A 388 -10.36 8.30 15.18
C PHE A 388 -8.93 7.97 14.69
N ASP A 389 -8.53 6.69 14.76
CA ASP A 389 -7.22 6.21 14.29
C ASP A 389 -7.04 6.46 12.79
N GLN A 390 -5.92 7.08 12.40
CA GLN A 390 -5.57 7.31 10.99
C GLN A 390 -5.45 6.01 10.18
N ASN A 391 -5.04 4.89 10.79
CA ASN A 391 -5.02 3.60 10.09
C ASN A 391 -6.45 3.13 9.79
N LEU A 392 -7.38 3.40 10.71
CA LEU A 392 -8.79 3.07 10.55
C LEU A 392 -9.43 3.95 9.47
N GLN A 393 -9.02 5.22 9.36
CA GLN A 393 -9.43 6.10 8.26
C GLN A 393 -9.10 5.51 6.87
N GLN A 394 -7.94 4.87 6.70
CA GLN A 394 -7.58 4.20 5.44
C GLN A 394 -8.48 2.98 5.15
N LEU A 395 -8.84 2.21 6.17
CA LEU A 395 -9.78 1.10 6.03
C LEU A 395 -11.20 1.61 5.70
N MET A 396 -11.59 2.73 6.30
CA MET A 396 -12.84 3.41 5.98
C MET A 396 -12.91 3.95 4.56
N THR A 397 -11.77 4.29 3.94
CA THR A 397 -11.74 4.59 2.51
C THR A 397 -12.16 3.37 1.69
N SER A 398 -11.62 2.18 2.00
CA SER A 398 -12.01 0.94 1.33
C SER A 398 -13.46 0.56 1.60
N PHE A 399 -13.94 0.72 2.84
CA PHE A 399 -15.35 0.54 3.19
C PHE A 399 -16.24 1.49 2.37
N SER A 400 -15.88 2.77 2.28
CA SER A 400 -16.64 3.77 1.52
C SER A 400 -16.81 3.35 0.06
N SER A 401 -15.77 2.84 -0.58
CA SER A 401 -15.87 2.34 -1.97
C SER A 401 -16.87 1.18 -2.11
N LEU A 402 -16.92 0.25 -1.15
CA LEU A 402 -17.87 -0.87 -1.16
C LEU A 402 -19.29 -0.40 -0.88
N ALA A 403 -19.46 0.46 0.13
CA ALA A 403 -20.74 1.07 0.49
C ALA A 403 -21.31 1.90 -0.66
N SER A 404 -20.47 2.72 -1.31
CA SER A 404 -20.80 3.46 -2.52
C SER A 404 -21.25 2.57 -3.66
N ALA A 405 -20.54 1.48 -3.93
CA ALA A 405 -20.91 0.56 -5.01
C ALA A 405 -22.27 -0.10 -4.76
N ALA A 406 -22.55 -0.50 -3.52
CA ALA A 406 -23.87 -1.02 -3.12
C ALA A 406 -24.97 0.04 -3.27
N LEU A 407 -24.71 1.28 -2.82
CA LEU A 407 -25.62 2.40 -2.93
C LEU A 407 -25.92 2.77 -4.40
N GLU A 408 -24.89 2.85 -5.24
CA GLU A 408 -24.99 3.13 -6.68
C GLU A 408 -25.78 2.02 -7.38
N GLY A 409 -25.47 0.76 -7.10
CA GLY A 409 -26.20 -0.40 -7.63
C GLY A 409 -27.69 -0.34 -7.29
N TYR A 410 -28.01 -0.02 -6.04
CA TYR A 410 -29.40 0.13 -5.61
C TYR A 410 -30.11 1.30 -6.31
N ILE A 411 -29.50 2.49 -6.34
CA ILE A 411 -30.08 3.68 -6.97
C ILE A 411 -30.34 3.41 -8.46
N GLN A 412 -29.38 2.80 -9.14
CA GLN A 412 -29.49 2.46 -10.55
C GLN A 412 -30.58 1.42 -10.81
N GLU A 413 -30.70 0.40 -9.95
CA GLU A 413 -31.79 -0.58 -10.04
C GLU A 413 -33.17 0.07 -9.89
N GLN A 414 -33.34 0.97 -8.91
CA GLN A 414 -34.60 1.68 -8.72
C GLN A 414 -34.96 2.57 -9.90
N LYS A 415 -33.97 3.31 -10.44
CA LYS A 415 -34.14 4.11 -11.64
C LYS A 415 -34.63 3.24 -12.80
N LEU A 416 -33.96 2.12 -13.07
CA LEU A 416 -34.34 1.20 -14.13
C LEU A 416 -35.74 0.60 -13.93
N ARG A 417 -36.08 0.22 -12.69
CA ARG A 417 -37.44 -0.27 -12.34
C ARG A 417 -38.51 0.79 -12.59
N SER A 418 -38.21 2.05 -12.32
CA SER A 418 -39.13 3.17 -12.57
C SER A 418 -39.35 3.42 -14.07
N GLU A 419 -38.27 3.39 -14.86
CA GLU A 419 -38.32 3.55 -16.31
C GLU A 419 -39.10 2.40 -16.96
N ILE A 420 -38.85 1.14 -16.55
CA ILE A 420 -39.62 -0.02 -17.03
C ILE A 420 -41.11 0.13 -16.68
N ARG A 421 -41.43 0.63 -15.48
CA ARG A 421 -42.83 0.86 -15.08
C ARG A 421 -43.48 1.91 -15.96
N GLN A 422 -42.78 2.98 -16.29
CA GLN A 422 -43.27 4.06 -17.14
C GLN A 422 -43.47 3.58 -18.58
N LEU A 423 -42.51 2.84 -19.14
CA LEU A 423 -42.63 2.22 -20.46
C LEU A 423 -43.79 1.22 -20.53
N LYS A 424 -44.04 0.44 -19.46
CA LYS A 424 -45.22 -0.46 -19.40
C LYS A 424 -46.52 0.32 -19.49
N ILE A 425 -46.64 1.43 -18.76
CA ILE A 425 -47.81 2.31 -18.80
C ILE A 425 -47.99 2.86 -20.23
N GLU A 426 -46.93 3.37 -20.85
CA GLU A 426 -46.98 3.89 -22.23
C GLU A 426 -47.40 2.83 -23.26
N ILE A 427 -46.86 1.61 -23.15
CA ILE A 427 -47.22 0.48 -24.02
C ILE A 427 -48.69 0.10 -23.85
N ASP A 428 -49.20 0.06 -22.61
CA ASP A 428 -50.59 -0.25 -22.34
C ASP A 428 -51.54 0.82 -22.89
N HIS A 429 -51.17 2.10 -22.80
CA HIS A 429 -51.88 3.20 -23.45
C HIS A 429 -51.89 3.04 -24.97
N ALA A 430 -50.72 2.82 -25.59
CA ALA A 430 -50.62 2.62 -27.04
C ALA A 430 -51.42 1.41 -27.54
N LYS A 431 -51.45 0.31 -26.79
CA LYS A 431 -52.28 -0.86 -27.10
C LYS A 431 -53.77 -0.53 -27.02
N ARG A 432 -54.18 0.21 -25.98
CA ARG A 432 -55.57 0.64 -25.81
C ARG A 432 -56.01 1.56 -26.95
N ASP A 433 -55.18 2.52 -27.33
CA ASP A 433 -55.48 3.44 -28.43
C ASP A 433 -55.61 2.69 -29.76
N LYS A 434 -54.75 1.69 -30.01
CA LYS A 434 -54.88 0.82 -31.18
C LYS A 434 -56.17 0.00 -31.17
N GLN A 435 -56.56 -0.57 -30.02
CA GLN A 435 -57.82 -1.31 -29.89
C GLN A 435 -59.04 -0.41 -30.10
N VAL A 436 -59.01 0.82 -29.57
CA VAL A 436 -60.06 1.80 -29.79
C VAL A 436 -60.14 2.16 -31.28
N ALA A 437 -59.00 2.40 -31.93
CA ALA A 437 -58.94 2.65 -33.38
C ALA A 437 -59.55 1.50 -34.18
N GLU A 438 -59.16 0.25 -33.90
CA GLU A 438 -59.72 -0.96 -34.54
C GLU A 438 -61.25 -1.08 -34.35
N ILE A 439 -61.78 -0.75 -33.16
CA ILE A 439 -63.22 -0.76 -32.90
C ILE A 439 -63.92 0.36 -33.67
N THR A 440 -63.37 1.58 -33.66
CA THR A 440 -63.94 2.73 -34.39
C THR A 440 -63.89 2.55 -35.90
N ASP A 441 -62.89 1.83 -36.41
CA ASP A 441 -62.76 1.53 -37.83
C ASP A 441 -63.61 0.34 -38.31
N SER A 442 -64.20 -0.41 -37.37
CA SER A 442 -65.06 -1.56 -37.69
C SER A 442 -66.31 -1.14 -38.48
N SER A 443 -66.72 -1.99 -39.42
CA SER A 443 -67.91 -1.78 -40.25
C SER A 443 -69.17 -1.58 -39.40
N TYR A 444 -69.28 -2.30 -38.28
CA TYR A 444 -70.38 -2.19 -37.33
C TYR A 444 -70.46 -0.81 -36.66
N PHE A 445 -69.32 -0.26 -36.21
CA PHE A 445 -69.29 1.06 -35.58
C PHE A 445 -69.59 2.18 -36.57
N LYS A 446 -69.07 2.06 -37.81
CA LYS A 446 -69.38 2.98 -38.92
C LYS A 446 -70.86 2.96 -39.29
N GLU A 447 -71.49 1.77 -39.37
CA GLU A 447 -72.94 1.63 -39.56
C GLU A 447 -73.74 2.25 -38.42
N LEU A 448 -73.33 2.05 -37.17
CA LEU A 448 -73.99 2.62 -36.00
C LEU A 448 -73.95 4.16 -36.03
N GLN A 449 -72.80 4.73 -36.42
CA GLN A 449 -72.59 6.16 -36.55
C GLN A 449 -73.46 6.73 -37.69
N GLN A 450 -73.53 6.04 -38.83
CA GLN A 450 -74.40 6.41 -39.95
C GLN A 450 -75.89 6.37 -39.56
N LYS A 451 -76.32 5.31 -38.87
CA LYS A 451 -77.70 5.17 -38.39
C LYS A 451 -78.09 6.22 -37.35
N ALA A 452 -77.16 6.57 -36.45
CA ALA A 452 -77.35 7.66 -35.51
C ALA A 452 -77.46 9.03 -36.21
N GLN A 453 -76.63 9.26 -37.23
CA GLN A 453 -76.69 10.47 -38.06
C GLN A 453 -78.02 10.58 -38.82
N GLU A 454 -78.49 9.49 -39.43
CA GLU A 454 -79.79 9.42 -40.10
C GLU A 454 -80.97 9.70 -39.16
N LEU A 455 -80.93 9.18 -37.92
CA LEU A 455 -81.94 9.48 -36.90
C LEU A 455 -81.91 10.95 -36.47
N ARG A 456 -80.72 11.55 -36.39
CA ARG A 456 -80.53 12.97 -36.05
C ARG A 456 -81.02 13.90 -37.15
N ASP A 457 -80.81 13.54 -38.40
CA ASP A 457 -81.26 14.30 -39.56
C ASP A 457 -82.77 14.14 -39.78
N LYS A 458 -83.35 12.96 -39.49
CA LYS A 458 -84.81 12.76 -39.41
C LYS A 458 -85.46 13.61 -38.31
N GLY A 459 -84.81 13.80 -37.16
CA GLY A 459 -85.28 14.66 -36.07
C GLY A 459 -85.23 16.17 -36.38
N LYS A 460 -84.41 16.59 -37.35
CA LYS A 460 -84.35 18.00 -37.79
C LYS A 460 -85.33 18.34 -38.93
N GLY A 461 -85.86 17.34 -39.63
CA GLY A 461 -86.76 17.52 -40.78
C GLY A 461 -88.23 17.77 -40.45
N THR A 462 -88.65 17.81 -39.18
CA THR A 462 -90.08 17.86 -38.78
C THR A 462 -90.57 19.23 -38.27
N SER A 463 -89.81 20.31 -38.43
CA SER A 463 -90.16 21.64 -37.90
C SER A 463 -90.22 22.75 -38.96
N THR A 464 -90.88 22.50 -40.10
CA THR A 464 -91.33 23.59 -41.00
C THR A 464 -92.68 23.21 -41.63
N LEU A 465 -93.78 23.49 -40.93
CA LEU A 465 -95.10 23.66 -41.55
C LEU A 465 -95.33 25.16 -41.75
N PRO A 466 -95.77 25.63 -42.94
CA PRO A 466 -96.01 27.05 -43.20
C PRO A 466 -97.26 27.53 -42.45
N LEU A 467 -97.17 28.72 -41.85
CA LEU A 467 -98.32 29.49 -41.38
C LEU A 467 -99.03 30.10 -42.60
N GLU A 468 -100.23 29.61 -42.90
CA GLU A 468 -101.28 30.40 -43.57
C GLU A 468 -102.25 30.94 -42.52
#